data_AF-A0A1M4DZJ8-F1
#
_entry.id   AF-A0A1M4DZJ8-F1
#
_cell.length_a   1.000
_cell.length_b   1.000
_cell.length_c   1.000
_cell.angle_alpha   90.00
_cell.angle_beta   90.00
_cell.angle_gamma   90.00
#
_symmetry.space_group_name_H-M   'P 1'
#
loop_
_entity.id
_entity.type
_entity.pdbx_description
1 polymer ?
#
loop_
_entity_poly.entity_id
_entity_poly.type
_entity_poly.pdbx_seq_one_letter_code
_entity_poly.pdbx_strand_id
1 'polypeptide(L)'
;MRRLLLSVFAGLASLLSLVAAPAAASQAVDFPFTTIASNAVGTPRCFGPLNLGNADGTPIVLMDCNQFWRGFAHVSTPDNSIRHFGGKCLSMATTSAPVPLNTPLVLRDCSRVALGDQQWIFWAVQPGGLDGRWVLRNPGSFRCAGLLNNGTGIGTRLVVQQCDFRLGQQWLLPPGERPSKYGFGFDDGTTV
;
A
#
# COMPACT_ATOMS: atom_id res chain seq x y z
N MET A 1 -77.14 -6.67 -44.99
CA MET A 1 -76.12 -6.23 -45.96
C MET A 1 -74.77 -6.34 -45.27
N ARG A 2 -74.00 -7.41 -45.48
CA ARG A 2 -72.91 -7.57 -46.47
C ARG A 2 -71.54 -7.15 -45.90
N ARG A 3 -70.74 -8.18 -45.59
CA ARG A 3 -69.26 -8.28 -45.58
C ARG A 3 -68.48 -7.53 -44.48
N LEU A 4 -67.64 -8.26 -43.74
CA LEU A 4 -66.21 -8.42 -44.06
C LEU A 4 -65.54 -9.44 -43.11
N LEU A 5 -64.89 -10.44 -43.71
CA LEU A 5 -63.81 -11.22 -43.12
C LEU A 5 -62.61 -10.30 -42.88
N LEU A 6 -61.85 -10.53 -41.80
CA LEU A 6 -60.39 -10.49 -41.81
C LEU A 6 -59.85 -11.19 -40.56
N SER A 7 -59.13 -12.28 -40.83
CA SER A 7 -58.12 -12.91 -40.00
C SER A 7 -57.13 -11.89 -39.45
N VAL A 8 -56.33 -12.26 -38.42
CA VAL A 8 -54.85 -12.19 -38.47
C VAL A 8 -54.17 -12.34 -37.08
N PHE A 9 -53.14 -13.21 -37.08
CA PHE A 9 -51.99 -13.42 -36.18
C PHE A 9 -52.18 -13.86 -34.71
N ALA A 10 -52.07 -15.19 -34.53
CA ALA A 10 -51.36 -15.78 -33.41
C ALA A 10 -49.88 -15.34 -33.45
N GLY A 11 -49.43 -14.61 -32.43
CA GLY A 11 -48.03 -14.26 -32.21
C GLY A 11 -47.60 -14.73 -30.83
N LEU A 12 -47.10 -15.97 -30.73
CA LEU A 12 -46.31 -16.40 -29.58
C LEU A 12 -44.94 -15.70 -29.66
N ALA A 13 -44.77 -14.62 -28.91
CA ALA A 13 -43.44 -14.07 -28.65
C ALA A 13 -42.80 -14.86 -27.51
N SER A 14 -41.96 -15.84 -27.87
CA SER A 14 -41.10 -16.55 -26.94
C SER A 14 -40.11 -15.56 -26.31
N LEU A 15 -40.32 -15.23 -25.03
CA LEU A 15 -39.38 -14.48 -24.20
C LEU A 15 -38.11 -15.33 -23.98
N LEU A 16 -37.09 -15.15 -24.84
CA LEU A 16 -35.73 -15.56 -24.53
C LEU A 16 -35.22 -14.70 -23.37
N SER A 17 -35.30 -15.27 -22.17
CA SER A 17 -34.65 -14.72 -20.98
C SER A 17 -33.14 -14.93 -21.16
N LEU A 18 -32.41 -13.90 -21.60
CA LEU A 18 -30.96 -13.86 -21.44
C LEU A 18 -30.69 -13.82 -19.94
N VAL A 19 -30.36 -14.97 -19.36
CA VAL A 19 -29.68 -15.02 -18.06
C VAL A 19 -28.29 -14.44 -18.31
N ALA A 20 -28.13 -13.14 -18.04
CA ALA A 20 -26.81 -12.56 -17.91
C ALA A 20 -26.14 -13.27 -16.73
N ALA A 21 -25.24 -14.20 -17.04
CA ALA A 21 -24.33 -14.71 -16.04
C ALA A 21 -23.65 -13.49 -15.40
N PRO A 22 -23.58 -13.40 -14.05
CA PRO A 22 -22.76 -12.37 -13.44
C PRO A 22 -21.37 -12.55 -14.02
N ALA A 23 -20.86 -11.49 -14.67
CA ALA A 23 -19.47 -11.43 -15.05
C ALA A 23 -18.68 -11.67 -13.76
N ALA A 24 -18.13 -12.87 -13.61
CA ALA A 24 -17.10 -13.11 -12.62
C ALA A 24 -16.06 -12.01 -12.88
N ALA A 25 -15.82 -11.18 -11.86
CA ALA A 25 -14.79 -10.16 -11.90
C ALA A 25 -13.43 -10.86 -11.98
N SER A 26 -13.09 -11.35 -13.17
CA SER A 26 -11.78 -11.85 -13.50
C SER A 26 -10.92 -10.65 -13.84
N GLN A 27 -10.41 -9.96 -12.82
CA GLN A 27 -9.17 -9.18 -12.86
C GLN A 27 -8.49 -9.19 -11.48
N ALA A 28 -8.27 -10.39 -10.94
CA ALA A 28 -7.04 -10.63 -10.19
C ALA A 28 -5.94 -10.86 -11.23
N VAL A 29 -5.45 -9.78 -11.83
CA VAL A 29 -4.24 -9.87 -12.66
C VAL A 29 -3.10 -10.16 -11.69
N ASP A 30 -2.49 -11.34 -11.84
CA ASP A 30 -1.31 -11.81 -11.14
C ASP A 30 -0.21 -10.75 -11.11
N PHE A 31 -0.17 -9.97 -10.03
CA PHE A 31 1.07 -9.41 -9.53
C PHE A 31 1.48 -10.30 -8.37
N PRO A 32 2.74 -10.77 -8.26
CA PRO A 32 3.17 -11.46 -7.05
C PRO A 32 3.02 -10.49 -5.87
N PHE A 33 1.93 -10.68 -5.12
CA PHE A 33 1.51 -9.90 -3.96
C PHE A 33 2.54 -10.11 -2.88
N THR A 34 3.59 -9.31 -2.95
CA THR A 34 4.68 -9.46 -2.02
C THR A 34 4.44 -8.48 -0.90
N THR A 35 3.87 -9.04 0.14
CA THR A 35 3.49 -8.37 1.36
C THR A 35 4.74 -7.91 2.06
N ILE A 36 5.00 -6.60 2.09
CA ILE A 36 5.98 -6.02 3.01
C ILE A 36 5.41 -6.23 4.42
N ALA A 37 5.82 -7.34 5.03
CA ALA A 37 5.26 -7.80 6.30
C ALA A 37 6.05 -7.22 7.46
N SER A 38 5.42 -7.03 8.61
CA SER A 38 6.11 -6.65 9.83
C SER A 38 6.92 -7.83 10.36
N ASN A 39 8.17 -7.58 10.77
CA ASN A 39 8.97 -8.56 11.50
C ASN A 39 8.61 -8.63 13.00
N ALA A 40 7.69 -7.78 13.47
CA ALA A 40 7.30 -7.73 14.88
C ALA A 40 6.27 -8.80 15.28
N VAL A 41 5.75 -9.57 14.33
CA VAL A 41 4.60 -10.47 14.54
C VAL A 41 4.90 -11.82 13.89
N GLY A 42 4.60 -12.92 14.60
CA GLY A 42 4.78 -14.27 14.06
C GLY A 42 3.79 -14.66 12.95
N THR A 43 2.74 -13.86 12.73
CA THR A 43 1.80 -13.99 11.62
C THR A 43 1.97 -12.80 10.67
N PRO A 44 1.91 -12.99 9.34
CA PRO A 44 2.06 -11.90 8.38
C PRO A 44 1.06 -10.77 8.63
N ARG A 45 1.58 -9.59 8.96
CA ARG A 45 0.81 -8.35 9.05
C ARG A 45 1.53 -7.28 8.25
N CYS A 46 0.77 -6.45 7.54
CA CYS A 46 1.29 -5.42 6.66
C CYS A 46 0.91 -4.05 7.19
N PHE A 47 1.64 -3.01 6.83
CA PHE A 47 1.12 -1.67 7.01
C PHE A 47 0.14 -1.32 5.88
N GLY A 48 -0.80 -0.42 6.12
CA GLY A 48 -1.85 -0.04 5.16
C GLY A 48 -2.70 1.11 5.66
N PRO A 49 -3.53 1.74 4.81
CA PRO A 49 -4.49 2.74 5.26
C PRO A 49 -5.65 2.14 6.07
N LEU A 50 -5.93 2.73 7.23
CA LEU A 50 -7.01 2.28 8.10
C LEU A 50 -8.34 2.19 7.34
N ASN A 51 -9.01 1.03 7.45
CA ASN A 51 -10.32 0.75 6.85
C ASN A 51 -10.40 1.00 5.33
N LEU A 52 -9.32 0.74 4.57
CA LEU A 52 -9.25 0.99 3.12
C LEU A 52 -9.41 2.48 2.77
N GLY A 53 -9.21 3.39 3.73
CA GLY A 53 -9.40 4.81 3.52
C GLY A 53 -8.46 5.35 2.43
N ASN A 54 -8.95 6.32 1.67
CA ASN A 54 -8.22 6.96 0.56
C ASN A 54 -8.19 8.49 0.67
N ALA A 55 -8.74 9.05 1.75
CA ALA A 55 -8.76 10.47 2.02
C ALA A 55 -7.44 10.95 2.63
N ASP A 56 -7.14 12.24 2.48
CA ASP A 56 -6.00 12.86 3.15
C ASP A 56 -6.18 12.80 4.67
N GLY A 57 -5.10 12.46 5.38
CA GLY A 57 -5.11 12.24 6.81
C GLY A 57 -5.54 10.83 7.23
N THR A 58 -5.90 9.93 6.29
CA THR A 58 -6.17 8.53 6.63
C THR A 58 -4.95 7.91 7.33
N PRO A 59 -5.05 7.41 8.57
CA PRO A 59 -3.92 6.85 9.28
C PRO A 59 -3.37 5.60 8.61
N ILE A 60 -2.05 5.43 8.66
CA ILE A 60 -1.40 4.16 8.32
C ILE A 60 -1.28 3.30 9.57
N VAL A 61 -1.72 2.06 9.45
CA VAL A 61 -1.80 1.10 10.56
C VAL A 61 -1.27 -0.25 10.14
N LEU A 62 -0.89 -1.06 11.13
CA LEU A 62 -0.67 -2.48 10.99
C LEU A 62 -2.02 -3.18 10.78
N MET A 63 -2.10 -4.10 9.83
CA MET A 63 -3.32 -4.80 9.45
C MET A 63 -2.99 -6.16 8.84
N ASP A 64 -4.02 -6.91 8.51
CA ASP A 64 -3.85 -8.10 7.67
C ASP A 64 -3.30 -7.70 6.30
N CYS A 65 -2.53 -8.59 5.70
CA CYS A 65 -1.92 -8.38 4.39
C CYS A 65 -2.93 -8.56 3.24
N ASN A 66 -4.05 -7.83 3.31
CA ASN A 66 -5.16 -7.87 2.36
C ASN A 66 -5.34 -6.53 1.61
N GLN A 67 -4.45 -5.56 1.83
CA GLN A 67 -4.45 -4.26 1.14
C GLN A 67 -3.22 -4.07 0.28
N PHE A 68 -3.44 -3.50 -0.89
CA PHE A 68 -2.42 -3.39 -1.91
C PHE A 68 -1.68 -2.05 -1.79
N TRP A 69 -0.35 -2.11 -1.71
CA TRP A 69 0.52 -0.98 -1.99
C TRP A 69 1.06 -1.13 -3.41
N ARG A 70 0.97 -0.07 -4.21
CA ARG A 70 1.69 0.04 -5.50
C ARG A 70 2.80 1.05 -5.31
N GLY A 71 4.04 0.60 -5.11
CA GLY A 71 5.08 1.30 -5.85
C GLY A 71 4.86 0.93 -7.32
N PHE A 72 4.92 1.91 -8.20
CA PHE A 72 4.82 1.64 -9.62
C PHE A 72 5.95 0.67 -9.96
N ALA A 73 5.62 -0.58 -10.28
CA ALA A 73 6.59 -1.54 -10.77
C ALA A 73 7.34 -0.86 -11.92
N HIS A 74 8.67 -0.85 -11.82
CA HIS A 74 9.61 -0.20 -12.74
C HIS A 74 9.86 1.31 -12.65
N VAL A 75 9.21 2.07 -11.77
CA VAL A 75 9.56 3.48 -11.57
C VAL A 75 9.65 3.74 -10.08
N SER A 76 10.85 3.60 -9.49
CA SER A 76 11.13 4.42 -8.31
C SER A 76 10.82 5.85 -8.73
N THR A 77 9.86 6.48 -8.08
CA THR A 77 9.64 7.88 -8.37
C THR A 77 10.96 8.58 -8.04
N PRO A 78 11.52 9.41 -8.95
CA PRO A 78 12.82 10.05 -8.73
C PRO A 78 12.88 10.85 -7.42
N ASP A 79 11.69 11.19 -6.89
CA ASP A 79 11.46 11.93 -5.67
C ASP A 79 11.44 11.07 -4.38
N ASN A 80 11.59 9.74 -4.48
CA ASN A 80 11.50 8.76 -3.39
C ASN A 80 10.15 8.72 -2.64
N SER A 81 9.07 9.17 -3.27
CA SER A 81 7.72 9.05 -2.70
C SER A 81 7.13 7.64 -2.77
N ILE A 82 6.49 7.20 -1.68
CA ILE A 82 5.73 5.95 -1.64
C ILE A 82 4.28 6.24 -1.96
N ARG A 83 3.76 5.65 -3.05
CA ARG A 83 2.40 5.90 -3.54
C ARG A 83 1.46 4.73 -3.20
N HIS A 84 0.21 5.04 -2.92
CA HIS A 84 -0.88 4.11 -2.64
C HIS A 84 -1.87 4.08 -3.83
N PHE A 85 -2.71 3.04 -3.93
CA PHE A 85 -3.67 2.83 -5.04
C PHE A 85 -4.62 4.00 -5.31
N GLY A 86 -4.84 4.87 -4.33
CA GLY A 86 -5.64 6.10 -4.47
C GLY A 86 -4.90 7.32 -5.05
N GLY A 87 -3.67 7.14 -5.57
CA GLY A 87 -2.82 8.27 -6.02
C GLY A 87 -2.28 9.14 -4.88
N LYS A 88 -2.38 8.64 -3.64
CA LYS A 88 -1.91 9.30 -2.42
C LYS A 88 -0.51 8.82 -2.06
N CYS A 89 0.23 9.64 -1.34
CA CYS A 89 1.55 9.37 -0.85
C CYS A 89 1.53 9.02 0.65
N LEU A 90 2.43 8.13 1.06
CA LEU A 90 2.79 7.94 2.46
C LEU A 90 3.46 9.21 2.98
N SER A 91 2.86 9.85 3.97
CA SER A 91 3.26 11.17 4.47
C SER A 91 3.31 11.16 5.98
N MET A 92 4.23 11.94 6.55
CA MET A 92 4.14 12.31 7.97
C MET A 92 2.98 13.29 8.16
N ALA A 93 2.28 13.21 9.29
CA ALA A 93 1.15 14.10 9.57
C ALA A 93 1.54 15.59 9.68
N THR A 94 2.83 15.89 9.89
CA THR A 94 3.41 17.23 9.95
C THR A 94 4.67 17.34 9.09
N THR A 95 4.98 18.55 8.64
CA THR A 95 6.21 18.93 7.92
C THR A 95 7.16 19.74 8.80
N SER A 96 6.93 19.80 10.11
CA SER A 96 7.77 20.55 11.05
C SER A 96 9.19 20.00 11.11
N ALA A 97 10.19 20.88 11.21
CA ALA A 97 11.58 20.52 11.44
C ALA A 97 12.03 21.06 12.83
N PRO A 98 12.48 20.21 13.77
CA PRO A 98 12.55 18.75 13.67
C PRO A 98 11.15 18.10 13.71
N VAL A 99 11.02 16.91 13.11
CA VAL A 99 9.78 16.12 13.21
C VAL A 99 9.68 15.51 14.62
N PRO A 100 8.59 15.73 15.36
CA PRO A 100 8.36 15.11 16.66
C PRO A 100 8.34 13.58 16.59
N LEU A 101 8.79 12.92 17.66
CA LEU A 101 8.58 11.48 17.80
C LEU A 101 7.08 11.18 17.93
N ASN A 102 6.69 9.99 17.51
CA ASN A 102 5.31 9.52 17.46
C ASN A 102 4.39 10.33 16.52
N THR A 103 4.95 11.18 15.65
CA THR A 103 4.18 11.78 14.55
C THR A 103 3.54 10.66 13.71
N PRO A 104 2.21 10.67 13.53
CA PRO A 104 1.53 9.65 12.74
C PRO A 104 1.95 9.65 11.27
N LEU A 105 2.00 8.47 10.67
CA LEU A 105 2.00 8.33 9.21
C LEU A 105 0.57 8.29 8.70
N VAL A 106 0.34 8.97 7.58
CA VAL A 106 -0.98 9.13 6.95
C VAL A 106 -0.87 9.03 5.43
N LEU A 107 -2.02 8.83 4.78
CA LEU A 107 -2.16 9.16 3.36
C LEU A 107 -2.30 10.66 3.18
N ARG A 108 -1.66 11.18 2.13
CA ARG A 108 -1.79 12.58 1.71
C ARG A 108 -1.66 12.71 0.20
N ASP A 109 -2.12 13.80 -0.40
CA ASP A 109 -1.80 14.14 -1.77
C ASP A 109 -0.27 14.21 -1.99
N CYS A 110 0.21 13.80 -3.16
CA CYS A 110 1.65 13.76 -3.47
C CYS A 110 2.25 15.14 -3.79
N SER A 111 1.79 16.19 -3.12
CA SER A 111 2.16 17.59 -3.38
C SER A 111 3.29 18.11 -2.49
N ARG A 112 3.71 17.32 -1.48
CA ARG A 112 4.64 17.77 -0.43
C ARG A 112 5.99 17.08 -0.45
N VAL A 113 6.31 16.34 -1.51
CA VAL A 113 7.56 15.57 -1.58
C VAL A 113 8.80 16.45 -1.38
N ALA A 114 8.80 17.68 -1.89
CA ALA A 114 9.88 18.66 -1.70
C ALA A 114 10.06 19.13 -0.24
N LEU A 115 9.05 18.96 0.63
CA LEU A 115 9.14 19.26 2.06
C LEU A 115 9.74 18.10 2.86
N GLY A 116 10.07 16.98 2.19
CA GLY A 116 10.71 15.82 2.79
C GLY A 116 9.78 14.89 3.57
N ASP A 117 8.51 15.25 3.81
CA ASP A 117 7.58 14.44 4.61
C ASP A 117 7.04 13.21 3.89
N GLN A 118 7.22 13.15 2.58
CA GLN A 118 6.70 12.10 1.70
C GLN A 118 7.80 11.24 1.08
N GLN A 119 9.06 11.43 1.48
CA GLN A 119 10.20 10.67 0.97
C GLN A 119 10.50 9.50 1.88
N TRP A 120 10.63 8.29 1.32
CA TRP A 120 10.89 7.10 2.10
C TRP A 120 11.74 6.12 1.31
N ILE A 121 12.75 5.56 1.97
CA ILE A 121 13.61 4.53 1.40
C ILE A 121 13.65 3.34 2.35
N PHE A 122 13.76 2.14 1.77
CA PHE A 122 14.08 0.96 2.56
C PHE A 122 15.58 0.88 2.77
N TRP A 123 16.01 0.82 4.02
CA TRP A 123 17.40 0.59 4.37
C TRP A 123 17.55 -0.85 4.88
N ALA A 124 18.46 -1.62 4.30
CA ALA A 124 18.74 -2.98 4.75
C ALA A 124 19.27 -3.01 6.20
N VAL A 125 18.71 -3.89 7.03
CA VAL A 125 19.21 -4.08 8.40
C VAL A 125 20.60 -4.70 8.40
N GLN A 126 20.86 -5.61 7.44
CA GLN A 126 22.18 -6.19 7.18
C GLN A 126 22.66 -5.79 5.78
N PRO A 127 23.97 -5.52 5.60
CA PRO A 127 24.51 -5.19 4.28
C PRO A 127 24.13 -6.22 3.22
N GLY A 128 23.71 -5.73 2.06
CA GLY A 128 23.22 -6.51 0.92
C GLY A 128 21.74 -6.92 0.99
N GLY A 129 21.07 -6.75 2.15
CA GLY A 129 19.64 -7.03 2.31
C GLY A 129 19.23 -8.48 2.03
N LEU A 130 20.18 -9.42 2.10
CA LEU A 130 19.97 -10.83 1.70
C LEU A 130 19.05 -11.59 2.65
N ASP A 131 18.95 -11.13 3.90
CA ASP A 131 18.06 -11.66 4.94
C ASP A 131 16.61 -11.18 4.79
N GLY A 132 16.32 -10.30 3.82
CA GLY A 132 15.01 -9.73 3.57
C GLY A 132 14.53 -8.76 4.65
N ARG A 133 15.39 -8.31 5.57
CA ARG A 133 15.03 -7.38 6.66
C ARG A 133 15.40 -5.95 6.31
N TRP A 134 14.40 -5.07 6.34
CA TRP A 134 14.54 -3.68 5.97
C TRP A 134 13.89 -2.77 7.00
N VAL A 135 14.33 -1.53 7.07
CA VAL A 135 13.66 -0.46 7.83
C VAL A 135 13.22 0.63 6.87
N LEU A 136 12.07 1.23 7.14
CA LEU A 136 11.54 2.30 6.30
C LEU A 136 11.99 3.65 6.87
N ARG A 137 12.93 4.31 6.19
CA ARG A 137 13.57 5.53 6.65
C ARG A 137 13.14 6.73 5.82
N ASN A 138 12.86 7.83 6.49
CA ASN A 138 12.67 9.12 5.86
C ASN A 138 14.03 9.87 5.82
N PRO A 139 14.60 10.15 4.64
CA PRO A 139 15.92 10.77 4.54
C PRO A 139 15.95 12.21 5.04
N GLY A 140 14.87 12.99 4.86
CA GLY A 140 14.82 14.40 5.25
C GLY A 140 14.77 14.62 6.77
N SER A 141 14.10 13.73 7.52
CA SER A 141 14.00 13.81 8.98
C SER A 141 15.02 12.94 9.72
N PHE A 142 15.70 12.03 9.02
CA PHE A 142 16.56 10.99 9.58
C PHE A 142 15.85 10.08 10.61
N ARG A 143 14.53 9.91 10.45
CA ARG A 143 13.69 9.07 11.30
C ARG A 143 13.21 7.82 10.56
N CYS A 144 12.78 6.84 11.34
CA CYS A 144 12.26 5.57 10.83
C CYS A 144 10.76 5.46 11.11
N ALA A 145 10.03 4.77 10.22
CA ALA A 145 8.67 4.36 10.48
C ALA A 145 8.67 3.13 11.40
N GLY A 146 7.87 3.18 12.47
CA GLY A 146 7.74 2.07 13.40
C GLY A 146 6.34 1.97 13.99
N LEU A 147 6.07 0.86 14.64
CA LEU A 147 4.81 0.60 15.35
C LEU A 147 4.74 1.44 16.62
N LEU A 148 3.66 2.19 16.78
CA LEU A 148 3.41 2.99 17.98
C LEU A 148 3.49 2.10 19.22
N ASN A 149 4.35 2.47 20.17
CA ASN A 149 4.60 1.74 21.42
C ASN A 149 4.96 0.25 21.22
N ASN A 150 5.52 -0.14 20.06
CA ASN A 150 5.74 -1.53 19.67
C ASN A 150 4.48 -2.39 19.68
N GLY A 151 3.30 -1.78 19.52
CA GLY A 151 2.04 -2.50 19.44
C GLY A 151 2.02 -3.45 18.25
N THR A 152 1.64 -4.70 18.48
CA THR A 152 1.59 -5.71 17.41
C THR A 152 0.18 -5.95 16.91
N GLY A 153 -0.86 -5.45 17.58
CA GLY A 153 -2.26 -5.67 17.19
C GLY A 153 -2.64 -4.98 15.88
N ILE A 154 -3.64 -5.55 15.17
CA ILE A 154 -4.28 -4.89 14.02
C ILE A 154 -4.82 -3.52 14.48
N GLY A 155 -4.66 -2.51 13.63
CA GLY A 155 -4.99 -1.12 13.93
C GLY A 155 -3.87 -0.35 14.64
N THR A 156 -2.76 -0.99 15.04
CA THR A 156 -1.62 -0.27 15.60
C THR A 156 -1.09 0.74 14.60
N ARG A 157 -1.00 2.01 14.97
CA ARG A 157 -0.53 3.07 14.08
C ARG A 157 0.96 2.92 13.76
N LEU A 158 1.31 3.22 12.51
CA LEU A 158 2.67 3.54 12.16
C LEU A 158 2.96 5.01 12.48
N VAL A 159 4.10 5.24 13.09
CA VAL A 159 4.56 6.55 13.53
C VAL A 159 6.04 6.74 13.25
N VAL A 160 6.46 8.00 13.25
CA VAL A 160 7.86 8.39 13.15
C VAL A 160 8.57 8.13 14.49
N GLN A 161 9.71 7.45 14.45
CA GLN A 161 10.51 7.10 15.63
C GLN A 161 12.00 7.35 15.39
N GLN A 162 12.78 7.34 16.48
CA GLN A 162 14.24 7.20 16.36
C GLN A 162 14.55 5.88 15.67
N CYS A 163 15.48 5.88 14.71
CA CYS A 163 15.94 4.65 14.08
C CYS A 163 16.74 3.83 15.09
N ASP A 164 16.13 2.79 15.65
CA ASP A 164 16.77 1.83 16.57
C ASP A 164 16.81 0.41 16.00
N PHE A 165 16.18 0.22 14.83
CA PHE A 165 16.14 -1.00 14.05
C PHE A 165 15.60 -2.21 14.84
N ARG A 166 14.82 -1.97 15.90
CA ARG A 166 14.13 -3.03 16.63
C ARG A 166 13.01 -3.63 15.77
N LEU A 167 12.48 -4.77 16.20
CA LEU A 167 11.45 -5.52 15.47
C LEU A 167 10.25 -4.65 15.05
N GLY A 168 9.84 -3.69 15.89
CA GLY A 168 8.75 -2.74 15.60
C GLY A 168 9.01 -1.79 14.43
N GLN A 169 10.24 -1.71 13.91
CA GLN A 169 10.65 -0.90 12.76
C GLN A 169 11.06 -1.73 11.55
N GLN A 170 11.08 -3.06 11.70
CA GLN A 170 11.56 -3.97 10.68
C GLN A 170 10.42 -4.50 9.82
N TRP A 171 10.69 -4.54 8.52
CA TRP A 171 9.80 -4.98 7.47
C TRP A 171 10.47 -6.08 6.66
N LEU A 172 9.75 -7.16 6.43
CA LEU A 172 10.19 -8.36 5.72
C LEU A 172 9.72 -8.32 4.28
N LEU A 173 10.69 -8.52 3.39
CA LEU A 173 10.48 -8.87 1.99
C LEU A 173 10.89 -10.35 1.85
N PRO A 174 10.35 -11.10 0.87
CA PRO A 174 10.82 -12.45 0.59
C PRO A 174 12.34 -12.49 0.38
N PRO A 175 13.01 -13.54 0.86
CA PRO A 175 14.46 -13.66 0.74
C PRO A 175 14.93 -13.46 -0.71
N GLY A 176 15.97 -12.65 -0.88
CA GLY A 176 16.55 -12.32 -2.20
C GLY A 176 15.77 -11.26 -3.00
N GLU A 177 14.59 -10.84 -2.55
CA GLU A 177 13.86 -9.74 -3.19
C GLU A 177 14.32 -8.37 -2.66
N ARG A 178 14.40 -7.40 -3.58
CA ARG A 178 14.80 -6.03 -3.27
C ARG A 178 13.60 -5.09 -3.33
N PRO A 179 13.58 -4.00 -2.54
CA PRO A 179 12.48 -3.04 -2.54
C PRO A 179 12.17 -2.43 -3.93
N SER A 180 13.16 -2.31 -4.81
CA SER A 180 12.96 -1.83 -6.18
C SER A 180 12.02 -2.70 -7.02
N LYS A 181 11.93 -4.00 -6.73
CA LYS A 181 10.96 -4.90 -7.38
C LYS A 181 9.52 -4.41 -7.17
N TYR A 182 9.26 -3.70 -6.06
CA TYR A 182 7.95 -3.12 -5.75
C TYR A 182 7.93 -1.60 -5.89
N GLY A 183 8.88 -1.00 -6.63
CA GLY A 183 8.89 0.43 -6.92
C GLY A 183 9.37 1.33 -5.77
N PHE A 184 10.11 0.78 -4.79
CA PHE A 184 10.70 1.56 -3.71
C PHE A 184 12.18 1.88 -3.97
N GLY A 185 12.60 3.08 -3.58
CA GLY A 185 14.02 3.38 -3.37
C GLY A 185 14.58 2.58 -2.20
N PHE A 186 15.86 2.22 -2.27
CA PHE A 186 16.51 1.48 -1.19
C PHE A 186 18.00 1.79 -1.07
N ASP A 187 18.53 1.53 0.12
CA ASP A 187 19.95 1.51 0.46
C ASP A 187 20.26 0.12 1.03
N ASP A 188 21.12 -0.64 0.36
CA ASP A 188 21.52 -1.97 0.81
C ASP A 188 22.76 -1.95 1.71
N GLY A 189 23.32 -0.78 2.02
CA GLY A 189 24.49 -0.62 2.88
C GLY A 189 25.78 -1.18 2.31
N THR A 190 25.83 -1.51 1.01
CA THR A 190 27.05 -2.01 0.34
C THR A 190 27.82 -0.93 -0.41
N THR A 191 27.18 0.20 -0.71
CA THR A 191 27.83 1.38 -1.29
C THR A 191 28.35 2.28 -0.18
N VAL A 192 29.67 2.28 0.02
CA VAL A 192 30.40 3.23 0.89
C VAL A 192 31.00 4.33 0.02
#